data_AF-A0A4Y7ZTM0-F1
#
_entry.id   AF-A0A4Y7ZTM0-F1
#
_cell.length_a   1.000
_cell.length_b   1.000
_cell.length_c   1.000
_cell.angle_alpha   90.00
_cell.angle_beta   90.00
_cell.angle_gamma   90.00
#
_symmetry.space_group_name_H-M   'P 1'
#
loop_
_entity.id
_entity.type
_entity.pdbx_description
1 polymer ?
#
loop_
_entity_poly.entity_id
_entity_poly.type
_entity_poly.pdbx_seq_one_letter_code
_entity_poly.pdbx_strand_id
1 'polypeptide(L)'
;MTSRLLKSAIVTIPTIFLSTNVFSAEEEKKETSIEPIDFTTYRAIDTPVNYSYIALNLGKDDYDNFDPSVTTAGLRGQVLLNERYIFKMGYETSLLDKDNAGNDLSYQSSVFGMGIGLRQAIFKTTDIEFDAHVLYNWRDNDQTNKSEQELGYKVGAYINQGIGDSFEGTLGVNYVSEYSQESFNFLLSGTQYITEYVGLGLDGKLSNRSSSTFTGDLLYVGVHLRLAFY
;
A
#
# COMPACT_ATOMS: atom_id res chain seq x y z
N MET A 1 34.01 30.28 -39.71
CA MET A 1 32.98 29.48 -40.40
C MET A 1 33.32 28.01 -40.24
N THR A 2 32.64 27.32 -39.33
CA THR A 2 32.76 25.86 -39.16
C THR A 2 31.37 25.31 -38.87
N SER A 3 30.89 24.49 -39.80
CA SER A 3 29.61 23.78 -39.74
C SER A 3 29.75 22.51 -38.90
N ARG A 4 28.70 22.15 -38.16
CA ARG A 4 28.47 20.78 -37.69
C ARG A 4 27.01 20.40 -37.93
N LEU A 5 26.85 19.44 -38.83
CA LEU A 5 25.62 18.73 -39.17
C LEU A 5 25.37 17.62 -38.13
N LEU A 6 24.15 17.55 -37.60
CA LEU A 6 23.60 16.36 -36.93
C LEU A 6 23.27 15.30 -37.99
N LYS A 7 23.69 14.05 -37.76
CA LYS A 7 23.20 12.86 -38.47
C LYS A 7 22.28 12.07 -37.55
N SER A 8 21.08 11.81 -38.02
CA SER A 8 20.15 10.79 -37.51
C SER A 8 20.60 9.40 -37.97
N ALA A 9 20.39 8.38 -37.12
CA ALA A 9 20.52 6.98 -37.49
C ALA A 9 19.26 6.25 -37.04
N ILE A 10 18.56 5.69 -38.03
CA ILE A 10 17.48 4.73 -37.90
C ILE A 10 18.12 3.35 -37.74
N VAL A 11 17.68 2.56 -36.76
CA VAL A 11 18.10 1.16 -36.60
C VAL A 11 16.86 0.27 -36.57
N THR A 12 16.81 -0.63 -37.54
CA THR A 12 15.81 -1.68 -37.79
C THR A 12 16.09 -2.91 -36.92
N ILE A 13 15.05 -3.58 -36.41
CA ILE A 13 15.16 -4.86 -35.68
C ILE A 13 14.60 -6.00 -36.57
N PRO A 14 15.29 -7.15 -36.70
CA PRO A 14 14.88 -8.23 -37.59
C PRO A 14 13.89 -9.22 -36.94
N THR A 15 12.94 -9.67 -37.75
CA THR A 15 11.99 -10.76 -37.49
C THR A 15 12.68 -12.12 -37.64
N ILE A 16 12.46 -13.04 -36.68
CA ILE A 16 12.88 -14.45 -36.80
C ILE A 16 11.63 -15.34 -36.77
N PHE A 17 11.43 -16.09 -37.85
CA PHE A 17 10.55 -17.24 -37.95
C PHE A 17 11.32 -18.50 -37.54
N LEU A 18 10.70 -19.39 -36.76
CA LEU A 18 11.10 -20.81 -36.72
C LEU A 18 9.89 -21.73 -36.64
N SER A 19 10.00 -22.81 -37.40
CA SER A 19 8.98 -23.73 -37.90
C SER A 19 8.59 -24.85 -36.92
N THR A 20 7.42 -25.40 -37.22
CA THR A 20 6.73 -26.57 -36.65
C THR A 20 7.56 -27.85 -36.58
N ASN A 21 7.31 -28.66 -35.54
CA ASN A 21 7.34 -30.12 -35.64
C ASN A 21 6.06 -30.70 -35.06
N VAL A 22 5.45 -31.58 -35.85
CA VAL A 22 4.24 -32.35 -35.56
C VAL A 22 4.64 -33.61 -34.78
N PHE A 23 3.96 -33.91 -33.68
CA PHE A 23 3.89 -35.27 -33.16
C PHE A 23 2.48 -35.52 -32.62
N SER A 24 1.86 -36.58 -33.16
CA SER A 24 0.51 -37.05 -32.87
C SER A 24 0.53 -38.01 -31.69
N ALA A 25 -0.38 -37.81 -30.73
CA ALA A 25 -0.85 -38.85 -29.83
C ALA A 25 -2.31 -38.51 -29.46
N GLU A 26 -3.23 -39.33 -29.94
CA GLU A 26 -4.63 -39.34 -29.50
C GLU A 26 -4.69 -39.80 -28.04
N GLU A 27 -5.25 -38.95 -27.17
CA GLU A 27 -5.88 -39.37 -25.92
C GLU A 27 -7.19 -38.60 -25.78
N GLU A 28 -8.31 -39.31 -25.99
CA GLU A 28 -9.65 -38.85 -25.59
C GLU A 28 -9.65 -38.60 -24.06
N LYS A 29 -9.78 -37.33 -23.67
CA LYS A 29 -10.16 -36.95 -22.31
C LYS A 29 -11.33 -35.98 -22.37
N LYS A 30 -12.44 -36.44 -21.76
CA LYS A 30 -13.69 -35.72 -21.46
C LYS A 30 -13.50 -34.20 -21.37
N GLU A 31 -14.18 -33.48 -22.26
CA GLU A 31 -14.47 -32.06 -22.10
C GLU A 31 -15.30 -31.86 -20.83
N THR A 32 -14.65 -31.51 -19.72
CA THR A 32 -15.24 -30.56 -18.79
C THR A 32 -15.12 -29.20 -19.47
N SER A 33 -16.22 -28.71 -20.06
CA SER A 33 -16.33 -27.32 -20.50
C SER A 33 -16.25 -26.43 -19.26
N ILE A 34 -15.03 -26.06 -18.88
CA ILE A 34 -14.81 -24.89 -18.06
C ILE A 34 -15.08 -23.74 -19.02
N GLU A 35 -16.21 -23.05 -18.87
CA GLU A 35 -16.41 -21.79 -19.57
C GLU A 35 -15.16 -20.93 -19.32
N PRO A 36 -14.48 -20.42 -20.37
CA PRO A 36 -13.40 -19.49 -20.15
C PRO A 36 -13.97 -18.32 -19.35
N ILE A 37 -13.34 -17.99 -18.23
CA ILE A 37 -13.66 -16.78 -17.47
C ILE A 37 -13.61 -15.64 -18.48
N ASP A 38 -14.76 -15.03 -18.73
CA ASP A 38 -14.86 -13.88 -19.62
C ASP A 38 -14.15 -12.71 -18.93
N PHE A 39 -12.92 -12.47 -19.38
CA PHE A 39 -12.01 -11.47 -18.85
C PHE A 39 -12.37 -10.03 -19.27
N THR A 40 -13.56 -9.80 -19.83
CA THR A 40 -14.01 -8.46 -20.26
C THR A 40 -14.36 -7.50 -19.14
N THR A 41 -14.28 -7.92 -17.87
CA THR A 41 -14.36 -7.06 -16.68
C THR A 41 -13.00 -6.79 -16.02
N TYR A 42 -11.91 -6.77 -16.80
CA TYR A 42 -10.71 -6.06 -16.39
C TYR A 42 -10.90 -4.56 -16.63
N ARG A 43 -10.64 -3.78 -15.59
CA ARG A 43 -10.57 -2.30 -15.62
C ARG A 43 -9.81 -1.85 -16.89
N ALA A 44 -10.36 -0.90 -17.65
CA ALA A 44 -9.77 -0.46 -18.92
C ALA A 44 -8.30 0.05 -18.81
N ILE A 45 -7.54 0.03 -19.92
CA ILE A 45 -6.14 0.49 -20.10
C ILE A 45 -5.83 1.90 -19.55
N ASP A 46 -6.83 2.71 -19.23
CA ASP A 46 -6.68 4.04 -18.64
C ASP A 46 -7.43 4.18 -17.30
N THR A 47 -7.52 3.13 -16.51
CA THR A 47 -8.35 3.22 -15.32
C THR A 47 -7.71 4.14 -14.27
N PRO A 48 -8.43 5.20 -13.84
CA PRO A 48 -7.93 6.10 -12.82
C PRO A 48 -7.75 5.39 -11.47
N VAL A 49 -6.88 5.97 -10.65
CA VAL A 49 -6.66 5.53 -9.26
C VAL A 49 -8.01 5.44 -8.52
N ASN A 50 -8.24 4.32 -7.84
CA ASN A 50 -9.42 4.13 -7.02
C ASN A 50 -9.26 4.86 -5.68
N TYR A 51 -10.13 5.82 -5.44
CA TYR A 51 -10.17 6.58 -4.19
C TYR A 51 -11.27 6.16 -3.21
N SER A 52 -12.09 5.19 -3.59
CA SER A 52 -13.26 4.72 -2.86
C SER A 52 -13.11 3.23 -2.58
N TYR A 53 -12.58 2.91 -1.39
CA TYR A 53 -12.31 1.53 -1.01
C TYR A 53 -12.31 1.32 0.51
N ILE A 54 -12.41 0.05 0.88
CA ILE A 54 -12.03 -0.47 2.20
C ILE A 54 -10.86 -1.43 2.00
N ALA A 55 -9.85 -1.37 2.86
CA ALA A 55 -8.70 -2.25 2.84
C ALA A 55 -8.43 -2.83 4.21
N LEU A 56 -8.16 -4.14 4.24
CA LEU A 56 -7.66 -4.87 5.39
C LEU A 56 -6.17 -5.07 5.20
N ASN A 57 -5.37 -4.72 6.19
CA ASN A 57 -3.92 -4.92 6.17
C ASN A 57 -3.46 -5.81 7.31
N LEU A 58 -2.45 -6.64 7.02
CA LEU A 58 -1.73 -7.45 7.99
C LEU A 58 -0.25 -7.38 7.66
N GLY A 59 0.58 -7.14 8.66
CA GLY A 59 2.01 -7.01 8.46
C GLY A 59 2.80 -7.16 9.75
N LYS A 60 4.09 -6.86 9.63
CA LYS A 60 5.03 -6.85 10.74
C LYS A 60 5.79 -5.54 10.76
N ASP A 61 5.94 -4.99 11.96
CA ASP A 61 6.79 -3.86 12.27
C ASP A 61 8.05 -4.40 12.98
N ASP A 62 9.21 -4.23 12.34
CA ASP A 62 10.51 -4.58 12.89
C ASP A 62 11.16 -3.32 13.48
N TYR A 63 11.51 -3.41 14.76
CA TYR A 63 12.26 -2.38 15.47
C TYR A 63 13.69 -2.85 15.65
N ASP A 64 14.67 -2.04 15.25
CA ASP A 64 16.10 -2.36 15.43
C ASP A 64 16.50 -2.68 16.88
N ASN A 65 15.66 -2.29 17.85
CA ASN A 65 15.87 -2.48 19.28
C ASN A 65 14.90 -3.43 19.99
N PHE A 66 13.91 -3.99 19.30
CA PHE A 66 13.02 -5.01 19.88
C PHE A 66 13.14 -6.31 19.10
N ASP A 67 13.74 -7.30 19.74
CA ASP A 67 13.52 -8.71 19.40
C ASP A 67 12.40 -9.20 20.34
N PRO A 68 11.20 -9.56 19.84
CA PRO A 68 10.83 -9.84 18.45
C PRO A 68 9.93 -8.79 17.76
N SER A 69 9.76 -9.00 16.44
CA SER A 69 8.87 -8.27 15.52
C SER A 69 7.44 -8.12 16.05
N VAL A 70 6.85 -6.93 15.92
CA VAL A 70 5.47 -6.66 16.33
C VAL A 70 4.53 -6.98 15.16
N THR A 71 3.43 -7.71 15.43
CA THR A 71 2.42 -8.00 14.40
C THR A 71 1.40 -6.88 14.35
N THR A 72 1.13 -6.36 13.17
CA THR A 72 0.21 -5.24 12.97
C THR A 72 -0.93 -5.65 12.05
N ALA A 73 -2.16 -5.35 12.47
CA ALA A 73 -3.38 -5.56 11.70
C ALA A 73 -4.18 -4.27 11.64
N GLY A 74 -4.80 -3.99 10.50
CA GLY A 74 -5.55 -2.76 10.32
C GLY A 74 -6.70 -2.88 9.33
N LEU A 75 -7.60 -1.92 9.46
CA LEU A 75 -8.71 -1.65 8.57
C LEU A 75 -8.65 -0.18 8.21
N ARG A 76 -8.50 0.15 6.93
CA ARG A 76 -8.55 1.53 6.41
C ARG A 76 -9.63 1.66 5.36
N GLY A 77 -10.31 2.79 5.35
CA GLY A 77 -11.31 3.13 4.36
C GLY A 77 -11.11 4.54 3.86
N GLN A 78 -11.39 4.75 2.58
CA GLN A 78 -11.45 6.09 2.01
C GLN A 78 -12.57 6.18 0.99
N VAL A 79 -13.11 7.39 0.83
CA VAL A 79 -14.18 7.69 -0.10
C VAL A 79 -13.86 9.00 -0.81
N LEU A 80 -13.97 8.99 -2.13
CA LEU A 80 -13.91 10.20 -2.94
C LEU A 80 -15.24 10.96 -2.80
N LEU A 81 -15.23 12.10 -2.12
CA LEU A 81 -16.42 12.91 -1.87
C LEU A 81 -16.87 13.67 -3.13
N ASN A 82 -15.90 14.06 -3.95
CA ASN A 82 -16.05 14.66 -5.27
C ASN A 82 -14.72 14.54 -6.02
N GLU A 83 -14.58 15.15 -7.20
CA GLU A 83 -13.36 15.04 -8.03
C GLU A 83 -12.03 15.37 -7.32
N ARG A 84 -12.05 16.08 -6.18
CA ARG A 84 -10.86 16.54 -5.47
C ARG A 84 -10.78 16.11 -4.00
N TYR A 85 -11.89 16.06 -3.29
CA TYR A 85 -11.85 15.86 -1.84
C TYR A 85 -12.06 14.41 -1.46
N ILE A 86 -11.27 13.94 -0.50
CA ILE A 86 -11.27 12.56 -0.02
C ILE A 86 -11.58 12.58 1.47
N PHE A 87 -12.46 11.69 1.92
CA PHE A 87 -12.59 11.36 3.32
C PHE A 87 -11.83 10.07 3.61
N LYS A 88 -11.11 10.02 4.73
CA LYS A 88 -10.35 8.85 5.16
C LYS A 88 -10.64 8.50 6.60
N MET A 89 -10.70 7.20 6.87
CA MET A 89 -10.73 6.68 8.22
C MET A 89 -9.92 5.39 8.32
N GLY A 90 -9.39 5.10 9.50
CA GLY A 90 -8.65 3.88 9.70
C GLY A 90 -8.56 3.50 11.17
N TYR A 91 -8.36 2.22 11.37
CA TYR A 91 -8.05 1.60 12.64
C TYR A 91 -6.88 0.66 12.44
N GLU A 92 -5.84 0.79 13.25
CA GLU A 92 -4.68 -0.09 13.25
C GLU A 92 -4.44 -0.58 14.69
N THR A 93 -4.02 -1.83 14.82
CA THR A 93 -3.59 -2.40 16.08
C THR A 93 -2.30 -3.18 15.88
N SER A 94 -1.36 -2.97 16.78
CA SER A 94 -0.06 -3.62 16.82
C SER A 94 0.03 -4.40 18.13
N LEU A 95 0.41 -5.67 18.02
CA LEU A 95 0.43 -6.64 19.10
C LEU A 95 1.81 -7.29 19.19
N LEU A 96 2.39 -7.24 20.40
CA LEU A 96 3.50 -8.07 20.81
C LEU A 96 3.00 -8.98 21.93
N ASP A 97 3.12 -10.28 21.72
CA ASP A 97 2.63 -11.29 22.66
C ASP A 97 3.80 -11.97 23.38
N LYS A 98 3.74 -12.02 24.72
CA LYS A 98 4.76 -12.59 25.62
C LYS A 98 5.09 -14.03 25.25
N ASP A 99 4.07 -14.84 24.96
CA ASP A 99 4.20 -16.28 24.76
C ASP A 99 4.82 -16.64 23.41
N ASN A 100 4.59 -15.81 22.39
CA ASN A 100 5.16 -16.00 21.05
C ASN A 100 6.55 -15.36 20.90
N ALA A 101 6.92 -14.47 21.83
CA ALA A 101 8.11 -13.64 21.74
C ALA A 101 9.32 -14.13 22.57
N GLY A 102 9.09 -15.04 23.52
CA GLY A 102 10.11 -15.38 24.52
C GLY A 102 10.52 -14.17 25.39
N ASN A 103 9.64 -13.18 25.52
CA ASN A 103 9.92 -11.90 26.14
C ASN A 103 8.89 -11.63 27.25
N ASP A 104 9.30 -10.99 28.36
CA ASP A 104 8.44 -10.74 29.53
C ASP A 104 7.46 -9.56 29.32
N LEU A 105 7.30 -9.08 28.09
CA LEU A 105 6.55 -7.87 27.75
C LEU A 105 5.48 -8.17 26.70
N SER A 106 4.24 -7.82 27.05
CA SER A 106 3.10 -7.78 26.13
C SER A 106 2.81 -6.32 25.87
N TYR A 107 2.57 -6.04 24.60
CA TYR A 107 2.36 -4.68 24.13
C TYR A 107 1.17 -4.69 23.20
N GLN A 108 0.18 -3.86 23.52
CA GLN A 108 -0.88 -3.54 22.60
C GLN A 108 -0.89 -2.03 22.36
N SER A 109 -0.77 -1.64 21.10
CA SER A 109 -0.97 -0.27 20.67
C SER A 109 -2.02 -0.26 19.59
N SER A 110 -2.93 0.68 19.69
CA SER A 110 -4.00 0.79 18.73
C SER A 110 -4.23 2.26 18.41
N VAL A 111 -4.47 2.53 17.13
CA VAL A 111 -4.58 3.87 16.59
C VAL A 111 -5.86 3.94 15.76
N PHE A 112 -6.76 4.83 16.14
CA PHE A 112 -7.85 5.25 15.29
C PHE A 112 -7.52 6.58 14.64
N GLY A 113 -7.74 6.70 13.34
CA GLY A 113 -7.49 7.92 12.59
C GLY A 113 -8.66 8.31 11.73
N MET A 114 -8.97 9.60 11.67
CA MET A 114 -9.93 10.18 10.74
C MET A 114 -9.31 11.41 10.09
N GLY A 115 -9.51 11.57 8.79
CA GLY A 115 -8.84 12.61 8.04
C GLY A 115 -9.56 13.01 6.77
N ILE A 116 -9.03 14.08 6.19
CA ILE A 116 -9.46 14.62 4.90
C ILE A 116 -8.25 14.72 3.98
N GLY A 117 -8.50 14.52 2.69
CA GLY A 117 -7.49 14.60 1.65
C GLY A 117 -7.93 15.52 0.52
N LEU A 118 -6.94 16.07 -0.16
CA LEU A 118 -7.07 16.76 -1.43
C LEU A 118 -6.28 16.00 -2.49
N ARG A 119 -6.95 15.69 -3.60
CA ARG A 119 -6.39 15.08 -4.80
C ARG A 119 -6.29 16.13 -5.90
N GLN A 120 -5.17 16.09 -6.61
CA GLN A 120 -4.96 16.82 -7.85
C GLN A 120 -4.50 15.85 -8.93
N ALA A 121 -5.34 15.66 -9.95
CA ALA A 121 -4.95 14.92 -11.13
C ALA A 121 -3.85 15.67 -11.89
N ILE A 122 -2.77 14.96 -12.21
CA ILE A 122 -1.66 15.45 -13.04
C ILE A 122 -1.79 14.89 -14.45
N PHE A 123 -2.10 13.59 -14.52
CA PHE A 123 -2.39 12.86 -15.76
C PHE A 123 -3.63 11.98 -15.54
N LYS A 124 -4.13 11.37 -16.62
CA LYS A 124 -5.33 10.50 -16.57
C LYS A 124 -5.20 9.37 -15.54
N THR A 125 -4.00 8.84 -15.36
CA THR A 125 -3.70 7.73 -14.44
C THR A 125 -2.79 8.13 -13.27
N THR A 126 -2.46 9.41 -13.10
CA THR A 126 -1.52 9.85 -12.06
C THR A 126 -2.06 11.05 -11.30
N ASP A 127 -2.07 10.91 -9.99
CA ASP A 127 -2.59 11.90 -9.06
C ASP A 127 -1.56 12.23 -7.98
N ILE A 128 -1.56 13.49 -7.55
CA ILE A 128 -0.91 13.90 -6.31
C ILE A 128 -1.99 14.07 -5.26
N GLU A 129 -1.70 13.61 -4.06
CA GLU A 129 -2.61 13.67 -2.92
C GLU A 129 -1.91 14.28 -1.72
N PHE A 130 -2.64 15.11 -0.98
CA PHE A 130 -2.24 15.61 0.33
C PHE A 130 -3.33 15.26 1.33
N ASP A 131 -2.96 14.78 2.51
CA ASP A 131 -3.93 14.48 3.56
C ASP A 131 -3.48 14.98 4.93
N ALA A 132 -4.48 15.15 5.80
CA ALA A 132 -4.29 15.41 7.21
C ALA A 132 -5.29 14.58 8.02
N HIS A 133 -4.83 14.02 9.13
CA HIS A 133 -5.61 13.18 10.02
C HIS A 133 -5.46 13.64 11.46
N VAL A 134 -6.55 13.53 12.22
CA VAL A 134 -6.54 13.49 13.69
C VAL A 134 -6.49 12.02 14.10
N LEU A 135 -5.65 11.75 15.10
CA LEU A 135 -5.39 10.40 15.59
C LEU A 135 -5.79 10.30 17.06
N TYR A 136 -6.35 9.17 17.43
CA TYR A 136 -6.60 8.79 18.81
C TYR A 136 -5.89 7.47 19.08
N ASN A 137 -4.90 7.54 19.95
CA ASN A 137 -4.02 6.42 20.28
C ASN A 137 -4.39 5.89 21.65
N TRP A 138 -4.45 4.57 21.79
CA TRP A 138 -4.48 3.92 23.09
C TRP A 138 -3.44 2.82 23.15
N ARG A 139 -2.75 2.76 24.27
CA ARG A 139 -1.65 1.84 24.49
C ARG A 139 -1.76 1.22 25.86
N ASP A 140 -1.73 -0.09 25.88
CA ASP A 140 -1.73 -0.89 27.10
C ASP A 140 -0.39 -1.61 27.21
N ASN A 141 0.28 -1.43 28.36
CA ASN A 141 1.54 -2.07 28.68
C ASN A 141 1.44 -2.79 30.04
N ASP A 142 1.60 -4.11 30.02
CA ASP A 142 1.49 -4.94 31.22
C ASP A 142 2.56 -4.62 32.28
N GLN A 143 3.72 -4.08 31.90
CA GLN A 143 4.77 -3.77 32.88
C GLN A 143 4.42 -2.58 33.78
N THR A 144 3.66 -1.62 33.28
CA THR A 144 3.33 -0.40 34.03
C THR A 144 1.92 -0.43 34.59
N ASN A 145 1.07 -1.37 34.17
CA ASN A 145 -0.35 -1.44 34.51
C ASN A 145 -1.08 -0.11 34.21
N LYS A 146 -0.59 0.62 33.19
CA LYS A 146 -1.10 1.91 32.77
C LYS A 146 -1.67 1.78 31.36
N SER A 147 -2.92 2.18 31.22
CA SER A 147 -3.52 2.50 29.94
C SER A 147 -3.29 3.98 29.67
N GLU A 148 -2.68 4.29 28.53
CA GLU A 148 -2.35 5.65 28.14
C GLU A 148 -3.10 5.99 26.86
N GLN A 149 -3.73 7.17 26.86
CA GLN A 149 -4.55 7.65 25.75
C GLN A 149 -4.07 9.04 25.34
N GLU A 150 -3.85 9.25 24.05
CA GLU A 150 -3.35 10.52 23.55
C GLU A 150 -3.87 10.84 22.15
N LEU A 151 -4.11 12.13 21.91
CA LEU A 151 -4.43 12.64 20.58
C LEU A 151 -3.15 12.93 19.82
N GLY A 152 -3.12 12.53 18.55
CA GLY A 152 -2.03 12.79 17.63
C GLY A 152 -2.53 13.40 16.32
N TYR A 153 -1.60 13.65 15.41
CA TYR A 153 -1.92 14.05 14.06
C TYR A 153 -0.96 13.44 13.05
N LYS A 154 -1.45 13.29 11.82
CA LYS A 154 -0.65 12.88 10.66
C LYS A 154 -0.90 13.84 9.51
N VAL A 155 0.15 14.19 8.79
CA VAL A 155 0.07 14.93 7.53
C VAL A 155 0.89 14.22 6.48
N GLY A 156 0.35 14.04 5.28
CA GLY A 156 1.00 13.26 4.23
C GLY A 156 0.90 13.87 2.84
N ALA A 157 1.84 13.48 1.99
CA ALA A 157 1.86 13.78 0.56
C ALA A 157 2.19 12.50 -0.22
N TYR A 158 1.43 12.22 -1.28
CA TYR A 158 1.47 10.96 -2.01
C TYR A 158 1.38 11.19 -3.52
N ILE A 159 2.06 10.35 -4.27
CA ILE A 159 1.90 10.19 -5.72
C ILE A 159 1.25 8.83 -5.91
N ASN A 160 0.09 8.82 -6.55
CA ASN A 160 -0.64 7.61 -6.90
C ASN A 160 -0.63 7.43 -8.42
N GLN A 161 -0.38 6.21 -8.88
CA GLN A 161 -0.31 5.89 -10.30
C GLN A 161 -1.06 4.60 -10.61
N GLY A 162 -2.05 4.68 -11.49
CA GLY A 162 -2.59 3.53 -12.20
C GLY A 162 -1.60 3.07 -13.28
N ILE A 163 -1.24 1.79 -13.28
CA ILE A 163 -0.35 1.16 -14.25
C ILE A 163 -1.14 0.07 -14.98
N GLY A 164 -1.46 0.36 -16.23
CA GLY A 164 -2.32 -0.50 -17.04
C GLY A 164 -3.70 -0.69 -16.40
N ASP A 165 -4.26 -1.87 -16.66
CA ASP A 165 -5.65 -2.20 -16.41
C ASP A 165 -5.90 -2.54 -14.94
N SER A 166 -4.90 -3.04 -14.23
CA SER A 166 -5.16 -3.76 -12.99
C SER A 166 -4.17 -3.50 -11.89
N PHE A 167 -3.24 -2.55 -12.05
CA PHE A 167 -2.27 -2.23 -11.02
C PHE A 167 -2.37 -0.77 -10.58
N GLU A 168 -2.22 -0.53 -9.28
CA GLU A 168 -2.06 0.79 -8.69
C GLU A 168 -0.84 0.83 -7.79
N GLY A 169 0.02 1.83 -7.98
CA GLY A 169 1.16 2.13 -7.13
C GLY A 169 0.97 3.42 -6.35
N THR A 170 1.45 3.45 -5.13
CA THR A 170 1.52 4.64 -4.28
C THR A 170 2.94 4.81 -3.78
N LEU A 171 3.48 6.02 -3.95
CA LEU A 171 4.70 6.48 -3.30
C LEU A 171 4.34 7.66 -2.41
N GLY A 172 4.74 7.65 -1.16
CA GLY A 172 4.33 8.69 -0.22
C GLY A 172 5.35 9.02 0.83
N VAL A 173 5.16 10.19 1.43
CA VAL A 173 5.79 10.58 2.67
C VAL A 173 4.73 11.08 3.62
N ASN A 174 4.90 10.82 4.91
CA ASN A 174 4.09 11.48 5.91
C ASN A 174 4.88 11.77 7.18
N TYR A 175 4.40 12.75 7.91
CA TYR A 175 4.82 13.05 9.26
C TYR A 175 3.70 12.68 10.21
N VAL A 176 4.06 12.00 11.29
CA VAL A 176 3.14 11.52 12.31
C VAL A 176 3.67 11.98 13.66
N SER A 177 2.81 12.64 14.44
CA SER A 177 3.03 12.96 15.84
C SER A 177 2.01 12.20 16.66
N GLU A 178 2.48 11.21 17.42
CA GLU A 178 1.70 10.31 18.25
C GLU A 178 2.47 10.08 19.54
N TYR A 179 1.83 10.22 20.70
CA TYR A 179 2.37 9.78 22.01
C TYR A 179 3.86 10.07 22.24
N SER A 180 4.24 11.32 22.51
CA SER A 180 5.66 11.72 22.72
C SER A 180 6.68 11.20 21.68
N GLN A 181 6.20 10.73 20.52
CA GLN A 181 6.98 10.22 19.41
C GLN A 181 6.61 11.01 18.16
N GLU A 182 7.64 11.36 17.42
CA GLU A 182 7.48 11.94 16.10
C GLU A 182 8.15 11.00 15.10
N SER A 183 7.49 10.78 13.98
CA SER A 183 8.05 9.97 12.91
C SER A 183 7.88 10.62 11.56
N PHE A 184 8.93 10.53 10.76
CA PHE A 184 8.88 10.81 9.34
C PHE A 184 8.94 9.48 8.59
N ASN A 185 7.93 9.23 7.75
CA ASN A 185 7.73 7.94 7.12
C ASN A 185 7.81 8.07 5.61
N PHE A 186 8.54 7.15 4.97
CA PHE A 186 8.49 6.88 3.54
C PHE A 186 7.61 5.65 3.30
N LEU A 187 6.72 5.76 2.32
CA LEU A 187 5.71 4.76 2.02
C LEU A 187 5.81 4.31 0.57
N LEU A 188 5.69 3.01 0.36
CA LEU A 188 5.51 2.38 -0.94
C LEU A 188 4.38 1.37 -0.83
N SER A 189 3.40 1.42 -1.72
CA SER A 189 2.33 0.44 -1.79
C SER A 189 2.06 0.06 -3.25
N GLY A 190 1.72 -1.20 -3.48
CA GLY A 190 1.27 -1.71 -4.78
C GLY A 190 0.03 -2.55 -4.61
N THR A 191 -0.99 -2.37 -5.47
CA THR A 191 -2.23 -3.15 -5.47
C THR A 191 -2.48 -3.72 -6.86
N GLN A 192 -2.58 -5.04 -6.96
CA GLN A 192 -3.02 -5.77 -8.14
C GLN A 192 -4.50 -6.14 -7.97
N TYR A 193 -5.34 -5.61 -8.84
CA TYR A 193 -6.76 -5.93 -8.95
C TYR A 193 -6.93 -7.25 -9.70
N ILE A 194 -7.62 -8.20 -9.06
CA ILE A 194 -8.02 -9.48 -9.65
C ILE A 194 -9.38 -9.32 -10.33
N THR A 195 -10.21 -8.42 -9.79
CA THR A 195 -11.45 -7.93 -10.39
C THR A 195 -11.51 -6.42 -10.24
N GLU A 196 -12.46 -5.75 -10.90
CA GLU A 196 -12.66 -4.30 -10.76
C GLU A 196 -12.94 -3.82 -9.32
N TYR A 197 -13.36 -4.73 -8.43
CA TYR A 197 -13.68 -4.46 -7.02
C TYR A 197 -12.70 -5.07 -6.02
N VAL A 198 -11.90 -6.06 -6.40
CA VAL A 198 -11.07 -6.81 -5.45
C VAL A 198 -9.60 -6.75 -5.86
N GLY A 199 -8.77 -6.22 -4.98
CA GLY A 199 -7.32 -6.14 -5.17
C GLY A 199 -6.54 -6.73 -4.01
N LEU A 200 -5.38 -7.31 -4.33
CA LEU A 200 -4.38 -7.76 -3.36
C LEU A 200 -3.13 -6.90 -3.53
N GLY A 201 -2.46 -6.58 -2.43
CA GLY A 201 -1.30 -5.72 -2.50
C GLY A 201 -0.31 -5.89 -1.37
N LEU A 202 0.76 -5.12 -1.50
CA LEU A 202 1.86 -5.05 -0.55
C LEU A 202 2.01 -3.59 -0.11
N ASP A 203 2.25 -3.42 1.19
CA ASP A 203 2.55 -2.15 1.82
C ASP A 203 3.96 -2.24 2.42
N GLY A 204 4.77 -1.22 2.16
CA GLY A 204 6.09 -1.02 2.75
C GLY A 204 6.18 0.37 3.37
N LYS A 205 6.70 0.45 4.60
CA LYS A 205 6.89 1.71 5.33
C LYS A 205 8.27 1.71 5.99
N LEU A 206 9.04 2.75 5.72
CA LEU A 206 10.29 3.06 6.42
C LEU A 206 10.06 4.30 7.27
N SER A 207 10.36 4.20 8.55
CA SER A 207 9.99 5.22 9.54
C SER A 207 11.23 5.64 10.32
N ASN A 208 11.61 6.91 10.22
CA ASN A 208 12.62 7.48 11.11
C ASN A 208 11.91 8.08 12.32
N ARG A 209 12.11 7.45 13.48
CA ARG A 209 11.46 7.85 14.75
C ARG A 209 12.41 8.69 15.59
N SER A 210 11.92 9.85 16.02
CA SER A 210 12.50 10.64 17.09
C SER A 210 11.64 10.51 18.34
N SER A 211 12.23 9.99 19.42
CA SER A 211 11.63 10.00 20.74
C SER A 211 12.61 10.52 21.78
N SER A 212 12.11 10.92 22.94
CA SER A 212 12.96 11.36 24.07
C SER A 212 13.90 10.28 24.62
N THR A 213 13.73 9.01 24.20
CA THR A 213 14.45 7.85 24.75
C THR A 213 15.18 7.01 23.69
N PHE A 214 14.83 7.17 22.41
CA PHE A 214 15.37 6.35 21.32
C PHE A 214 15.27 7.04 19.95
N THR A 215 16.29 6.84 19.10
CA THR A 215 16.28 7.17 17.67
C THR A 215 16.62 5.90 16.91
N GLY A 216 15.77 5.49 15.97
CA GLY A 216 15.99 4.30 15.16
C GLY A 216 15.02 4.22 13.98
N ASP A 217 15.40 3.39 13.01
CA ASP A 217 14.58 3.13 11.84
C ASP A 217 13.59 2.00 12.17
N LEU A 218 12.36 2.15 11.71
CA LEU A 218 11.31 1.15 11.78
C LEU A 218 10.96 0.73 10.37
N LEU A 219 10.99 -0.57 10.11
CA LEU A 219 10.55 -1.15 8.86
C LEU A 219 9.24 -1.89 9.07
N TYR A 220 8.23 -1.54 8.28
CA TYR A 220 7.02 -2.31 8.15
C TYR A 220 6.93 -2.92 6.76
N VAL A 221 6.56 -4.20 6.75
CA VAL A 221 6.16 -4.91 5.53
C VAL A 221 4.85 -5.61 5.82
N GLY A 222 3.86 -5.38 4.95
CA GLY A 222 2.56 -6.01 5.08
C GLY A 222 1.92 -6.32 3.73
N VAL A 223 0.83 -7.05 3.82
CA VAL A 223 -0.07 -7.36 2.70
C VAL A 223 -1.41 -6.70 2.97
N HIS A 224 -2.14 -6.37 1.92
CA HIS A 224 -3.51 -5.89 2.04
C HIS A 224 -4.46 -6.54 1.04
N LEU A 225 -5.71 -6.67 1.46
CA LEU A 225 -6.86 -6.93 0.61
C LEU A 225 -7.65 -5.63 0.48
N ARG A 226 -7.96 -5.21 -0.74
CA ARG A 226 -8.75 -4.02 -1.04
C ARG A 226 -10.07 -4.40 -1.68
N LEU A 227 -11.14 -3.81 -1.16
CA LEU A 227 -12.50 -3.85 -1.69
C LEU A 227 -12.85 -2.45 -2.19
N ALA A 228 -12.74 -2.26 -3.50
CA ALA A 228 -13.05 -1.04 -4.23
C ALA A 228 -14.54 -0.92 -4.56
N PHE A 229 -15.03 0.30 -4.64
CA PHE A 229 -16.39 0.64 -5.10
C PHE A 229 -16.36 1.94 -5.91
N TYR A 230 -17.29 2.09 -6.86
CA TYR A 230 -17.39 3.23 -7.78
C TYR A 230 -18.69 3.98 -7.58
#